data_AF-A0A2I1C4A0-F1
#
_entry.id   AF-A0A2I1C4A0-F1
#
_cell.length_a   1.000
_cell.length_b   1.000
_cell.length_c   1.000
_cell.angle_alpha   90.00
_cell.angle_beta   90.00
_cell.angle_gamma   90.00
#
_symmetry.space_group_name_H-M   'P 1'
#
loop_
_entity.id
_entity.type
_entity.pdbx_description
1 polymer ?
#
loop_
_entity_poly.entity_id
_entity_poly.type
_entity_poly.pdbx_seq_one_letter_code
_entity_poly.pdbx_strand_id
1 'polypeptide(L)'
;MPMTIAMATGEGASLPLYRPTKAMPYELVQHCGIFLEEKLYTQALNLLLNILSPGAIASGPVYVPSPQYLAVAATFLVHPSTTSRAKTAEEEEAPNAALRLLRLTNTLVGPISARFTAAFAFNHFESSRQGRRRRVEDDENANCDISNDDTRTLNIDLCQAASLWSRAEDFWHAVGWAFNCSVLHPERWARWQIWLQFMCEVLEDDWNERKRQSADAVDEGARRKALEKSLIFRYIAGGSTPYGRNRRILRAIFADGGTASVNEFREVFHNELKTLKRESNNIKKREGEVNIDEDQFGDYLSNEDEDGPSQTSNPSIQAQQTRRRPKDTPAADAVTADTPSTIQVHGGVSLLGGFPSLALRQRLLHLLSAVSEDLPASFTTLEELYHLFVENIRHLPLPIYQAFVSPYVLPHFSAAAQTTLCEFLLFRMRENAAPDTDEEYLNQAKLEECFLPYAASTPSIVDNAKMSIALESLLVLLADSDMLTVTPELKAAVQDGIMARAEKVQVETRKNQSSRKTEDIEWCWLLESGERLMFLVDEVLSRKGASAK
;
A
#
# COMPACT_ATOMS: atom_id res chain seq x y z
N MET A 1 7.70 25.83 -62.20
CA MET A 1 9.00 25.58 -61.57
C MET A 1 8.74 24.98 -60.20
N PRO A 2 9.12 23.72 -59.96
CA PRO A 2 8.90 23.04 -58.69
C PRO A 2 10.01 23.45 -57.71
N MET A 3 9.63 23.82 -56.48
CA MET A 3 10.57 23.99 -55.37
C MET A 3 10.59 22.70 -54.55
N THR A 4 11.77 22.09 -54.54
CA THR A 4 12.17 20.87 -53.88
C THR A 4 11.98 20.97 -52.37
N ILE A 5 11.18 20.06 -51.79
CA ILE A 5 11.14 19.83 -50.35
C ILE A 5 12.41 19.05 -49.99
N ALA A 6 13.35 19.72 -49.31
CA ALA A 6 14.50 19.07 -48.72
C ALA A 6 14.03 18.16 -47.57
N MET A 7 14.23 16.85 -47.73
CA MET A 7 14.11 15.89 -46.64
C MET A 7 15.21 16.17 -45.63
N ALA A 8 14.83 16.74 -44.47
CA ALA A 8 15.66 16.72 -43.29
C ALA A 8 15.59 15.32 -42.67
N THR A 9 16.58 14.49 -42.97
CA THR A 9 16.91 13.29 -42.21
C THR A 9 17.49 13.73 -40.86
N GLY A 10 16.62 13.93 -39.88
CA GLY A 10 16.99 14.06 -38.47
C GLY A 10 16.74 12.75 -37.77
N GLU A 11 17.80 12.02 -37.43
CA GLU A 11 17.77 11.00 -36.39
C GLU A 11 17.16 11.64 -35.14
N GLY A 12 15.96 11.18 -34.76
CA GLY A 12 15.30 11.62 -33.55
C GLY A 12 16.08 11.12 -32.35
N ALA A 13 17.04 11.93 -31.87
CA ALA A 13 17.62 11.73 -30.56
C ALA A 13 16.47 11.69 -29.55
N SER A 14 16.21 10.51 -28.97
CA SER A 14 15.20 10.33 -27.94
C SER A 14 15.48 11.33 -26.82
N LEU A 15 14.54 12.25 -26.59
CA LEU A 15 14.65 13.18 -25.47
C LEU A 15 14.80 12.36 -24.18
N PRO A 16 15.70 12.77 -23.26
CA PRO A 16 15.88 12.04 -22.02
C PRO A 16 14.56 12.03 -21.24
N LEU A 17 14.19 10.85 -20.71
CA LEU A 17 12.95 10.65 -19.96
C LEU A 17 12.82 11.61 -18.77
N TYR A 18 13.96 11.96 -18.15
CA TYR A 18 14.06 12.90 -17.04
C TYR A 18 14.91 14.11 -17.38
N ARG A 19 14.61 15.24 -16.75
CA ARG A 19 15.36 16.48 -16.94
C ARG A 19 16.70 16.43 -16.18
N PRO A 20 17.75 17.10 -16.70
CA PRO A 20 19.00 17.25 -15.98
C PRO A 20 18.78 18.04 -14.69
N THR A 21 19.54 17.72 -13.64
CA THR A 21 19.31 18.26 -12.30
C THR A 21 20.43 19.19 -11.82
N LYS A 22 20.07 20.14 -10.96
CA LYS A 22 21.00 20.96 -10.18
C LYS A 22 20.56 21.00 -8.71
N ALA A 23 21.53 21.08 -7.81
CA ALA A 23 21.25 21.29 -6.38
C ALA A 23 20.66 22.70 -6.16
N MET A 24 19.76 22.83 -5.19
CA MET A 24 19.22 24.14 -4.83
C MET A 24 20.31 25.04 -4.24
N PRO A 25 20.32 26.34 -4.60
CA PRO A 25 21.12 27.35 -3.93
C PRO A 25 20.87 27.39 -2.42
N TYR A 26 21.94 27.66 -1.65
CA TYR A 26 21.92 27.69 -0.19
C TYR A 26 20.84 28.64 0.36
N GLU A 27 20.65 29.80 -0.26
CA GLU A 27 19.68 30.81 0.17
C GLU A 27 18.25 30.28 0.08
N LEU A 28 17.94 29.52 -0.98
CA LEU A 28 16.60 28.93 -1.16
C LEU A 28 16.35 27.79 -0.17
N VAL A 29 17.37 26.99 0.15
CA VAL A 29 17.33 25.99 1.22
C VAL A 29 17.04 26.69 2.56
N GLN A 30 17.76 27.76 2.87
CA GLN A 30 17.55 28.50 4.11
C GLN A 30 16.13 29.08 4.21
N HIS A 31 15.62 29.72 3.16
CA HIS A 31 14.26 30.26 3.14
C HIS A 31 13.19 29.18 3.29
N CYS A 32 13.32 28.06 2.57
CA CYS A 32 12.41 26.92 2.72
C CYS A 32 12.47 26.34 4.14
N GLY A 33 13.67 26.26 4.72
CA GLY A 33 13.86 25.81 6.10
C GLY A 33 13.14 26.69 7.11
N ILE A 34 13.32 28.01 7.02
CA ILE A 34 12.65 28.99 7.90
C ILE A 34 11.13 28.88 7.77
N PHE A 35 10.58 28.83 6.56
CA PHE A 35 9.13 28.70 6.38
C PHE A 35 8.58 27.41 7.00
N LEU A 36 9.29 26.29 6.89
CA LEU A 36 8.86 25.04 7.50
C LEU A 36 8.99 25.06 9.03
N GLU A 37 10.01 25.72 9.58
CA GLU A 37 10.21 25.90 11.04
C GLU A 37 9.12 26.80 11.64
N GLU A 38 8.72 27.86 10.94
CA GLU A 38 7.64 28.78 11.32
C GLU A 38 6.23 28.23 11.03
N LYS A 39 6.11 26.96 10.59
CA LYS A 39 4.85 26.28 10.22
C LYS A 39 4.09 26.93 9.06
N LEU A 40 4.78 27.70 8.23
CA LEU A 40 4.27 28.26 6.97
C LEU A 40 4.43 27.21 5.84
N TYR A 41 3.78 26.06 6.03
CA TYR A 41 3.99 24.88 5.21
C TYR A 41 3.62 25.10 3.74
N THR A 42 2.50 25.76 3.45
CA THR A 42 2.09 25.96 2.05
C THR A 42 3.04 26.90 1.32
N GLN A 43 3.56 27.93 2.00
CA GLN A 43 4.52 28.88 1.43
C GLN A 43 5.84 28.17 1.07
N ALA A 44 6.35 27.32 1.95
CA ALA A 44 7.54 26.51 1.68
C ALA A 44 7.33 25.58 0.48
N LEU A 45 6.20 24.84 0.47
CA LEU A 45 5.89 23.87 -0.58
C LEU A 45 5.67 24.56 -1.94
N ASN A 46 5.00 25.72 -1.96
CA ASN A 46 4.79 26.52 -3.17
C ASN A 46 6.10 27.09 -3.72
N LEU A 47 7.02 27.51 -2.84
CA LEU A 47 8.36 27.93 -3.27
C LEU A 47 9.10 26.77 -3.96
N LEU A 48 9.10 25.57 -3.36
CA LEU A 48 9.69 24.37 -3.96
C LEU A 48 9.04 23.98 -5.29
N LEU A 49 7.72 24.10 -5.40
CA LEU A 49 6.96 23.87 -6.64
C LEU A 49 7.35 24.84 -7.76
N ASN A 50 7.49 26.13 -7.43
CA ASN A 50 7.89 27.16 -8.40
C ASN A 50 9.32 26.94 -8.91
N ILE A 51 10.21 26.46 -8.04
CA ILE A 51 11.60 26.12 -8.39
C ILE A 51 11.67 24.91 -9.35
N LEU A 52 10.77 23.92 -9.19
CA LEU A 52 10.67 22.75 -10.07
C LEU A 52 10.06 23.05 -11.44
N SER A 53 9.31 24.14 -11.58
CA SER A 53 8.60 24.50 -12.81
C SER A 53 9.12 25.79 -13.47
N PRO A 54 10.38 25.86 -13.95
CA PRO A 54 10.83 27.02 -14.72
C PRO A 54 10.01 27.14 -16.01
N GLY A 55 9.20 28.20 -16.12
CA GLY A 55 8.24 28.41 -17.21
C GLY A 55 8.81 28.68 -18.61
N ALA A 56 10.10 28.46 -18.86
CA ALA A 56 10.75 28.98 -20.08
C ALA A 56 11.46 27.96 -20.98
N ILE A 57 11.90 26.78 -20.50
CA ILE A 57 12.63 25.82 -21.35
C ILE A 57 12.30 24.38 -20.93
N ALA A 58 11.53 23.67 -21.76
CA ALA A 58 11.10 22.29 -21.50
C ALA A 58 12.24 21.27 -21.32
N SER A 59 13.47 21.64 -21.71
CA SER A 59 14.70 20.82 -21.64
C SER A 59 15.79 21.41 -20.73
N GLY A 60 15.50 22.48 -19.98
CA GLY A 60 16.49 23.11 -19.09
C GLY A 60 16.73 22.33 -17.79
N PRO A 61 17.88 22.52 -17.12
CA PRO A 61 18.16 21.88 -15.84
C PRO A 61 17.21 22.38 -14.75
N VAL A 62 16.69 21.46 -13.95
CA VAL A 62 15.74 21.74 -12.86
C VAL A 62 16.45 21.64 -11.51
N TYR A 63 16.11 22.56 -10.61
CA TYR A 63 16.57 22.53 -9.24
C TYR A 63 15.80 21.50 -8.42
N VAL A 64 16.51 20.58 -7.79
CA VAL A 64 15.90 19.45 -7.07
C VAL A 64 15.78 19.79 -5.58
N PRO A 65 14.58 19.67 -4.98
CA PRO A 65 14.42 19.81 -3.54
C PRO A 65 15.33 18.85 -2.77
N SER A 66 15.92 19.33 -1.66
CA SER A 66 16.73 18.48 -0.78
C SER A 66 15.92 17.26 -0.30
N PRO A 67 16.55 16.08 -0.14
CA PRO A 67 15.89 14.88 0.36
C PRO A 67 15.10 15.08 1.66
N GLN A 68 15.56 15.97 2.54
CA GLN A 68 14.87 16.28 3.80
C GLN A 68 13.49 16.91 3.55
N TYR A 69 13.38 17.83 2.59
CA TYR A 69 12.10 18.45 2.24
C TYR A 69 11.14 17.44 1.60
N LEU A 70 11.65 16.52 0.79
CA LEU A 70 10.85 15.44 0.20
C LEU A 70 10.36 14.46 1.28
N ALA A 71 11.21 14.14 2.26
CA ALA A 71 10.86 13.29 3.40
C ALA A 71 9.74 13.91 4.26
N VAL A 72 9.80 15.23 4.47
CA VAL A 72 8.77 16.00 5.19
C VAL A 72 7.48 16.07 4.39
N ALA A 73 7.56 16.37 3.10
CA ALA A 73 6.39 16.40 2.21
C ALA A 73 5.64 15.07 2.25
N ALA A 74 6.36 13.94 2.20
CA ALA A 74 5.75 12.62 2.32
C ALA A 74 5.15 12.36 3.72
N THR A 75 5.77 12.91 4.78
CA THR A 75 5.22 12.85 6.14
C THR A 75 3.92 13.65 6.24
N PHE A 76 3.82 14.83 5.62
CA PHE A 76 2.61 15.65 5.65
C PHE A 76 1.39 14.93 5.08
N LEU A 77 1.56 13.98 4.14
CA LEU A 77 0.45 13.22 3.57
C LEU A 77 -0.31 12.40 4.61
N VAL A 78 0.37 11.95 5.68
CA VAL A 78 -0.19 11.02 6.66
C VAL A 78 -0.13 11.54 8.09
N HIS A 79 0.70 12.52 8.42
CA HIS A 79 0.86 12.95 9.80
C HIS A 79 -0.45 13.54 10.36
N PRO A 80 -0.89 13.15 11.57
CA PRO A 80 -2.16 13.63 12.11
C PRO A 80 -2.23 15.16 12.25
N SER A 81 -1.13 15.85 12.57
CA SER A 81 -1.15 17.32 12.70
C SER A 81 -1.41 18.07 11.40
N THR A 82 -1.24 17.43 10.23
CA THR A 82 -1.53 18.03 8.92
C THR A 82 -2.76 17.39 8.27
N THR A 83 -3.40 16.42 8.94
CA THR A 83 -4.54 15.69 8.40
C THR A 83 -5.72 15.71 9.38
N SER A 84 -5.88 14.67 10.20
CA SER A 84 -7.04 14.50 11.10
C SER A 84 -7.07 15.47 12.29
N ARG A 85 -5.94 16.10 12.61
CA ARG A 85 -5.75 17.04 13.73
C ARG A 85 -5.13 18.37 13.29
N ALA A 86 -5.32 18.77 12.03
CA ALA A 86 -4.93 20.10 11.57
C ALA A 86 -5.68 21.19 12.36
N LYS A 87 -4.95 22.19 12.85
CA LYS A 87 -5.52 23.31 13.62
C LYS A 87 -5.63 24.58 12.78
N THR A 88 -4.79 24.69 11.75
CA THR A 88 -4.68 25.87 10.90
C THR A 88 -5.00 25.53 9.44
N ALA A 89 -5.41 26.52 8.66
CA ALA A 89 -5.64 26.34 7.22
C ALA A 89 -4.35 25.96 6.47
N GLU A 90 -3.20 26.46 6.93
CA GLU A 90 -1.86 26.08 6.42
C GLU A 90 -1.59 24.58 6.60
N GLU A 91 -1.91 24.02 7.76
CA GLU A 91 -1.76 22.59 8.05
C GLU A 91 -2.73 21.73 7.23
N GLU A 92 -3.95 22.20 6.99
CA GLU A 92 -4.98 21.46 6.25
C GLU A 92 -4.65 21.38 4.74
N GLU A 93 -4.05 22.43 4.17
CA GLU A 93 -3.69 22.46 2.74
C GLU A 93 -2.29 21.88 2.45
N ALA A 94 -1.42 21.78 3.46
CA ALA A 94 -0.06 21.23 3.31
C ALA A 94 0.00 19.85 2.63
N PRO A 95 -0.86 18.85 2.92
CA PRO A 95 -0.83 17.55 2.24
C PRO A 95 -1.10 17.65 0.73
N ASN A 96 -1.98 18.54 0.30
CA ASN A 96 -2.32 18.72 -1.11
C ASN A 96 -1.13 19.30 -1.88
N ALA A 97 -0.51 20.36 -1.34
CA ALA A 97 0.69 20.97 -1.92
C ALA A 97 1.87 19.98 -1.91
N ALA A 98 2.03 19.19 -0.84
CA ALA A 98 3.07 18.18 -0.73
C ALA A 98 2.91 17.06 -1.76
N LEU A 99 1.69 16.55 -1.99
CA LEU A 99 1.44 15.53 -3.00
C LEU A 99 1.80 16.03 -4.41
N ARG A 100 1.44 17.27 -4.73
CA ARG A 100 1.79 17.90 -6.01
C ARG A 100 3.30 17.98 -6.17
N LEU A 101 4.00 18.43 -5.13
CA LEU A 101 5.46 18.54 -5.12
C LEU A 101 6.13 17.19 -5.39
N LEU A 102 5.69 16.17 -4.66
CA LEU A 102 6.22 14.80 -4.75
C LEU A 102 6.01 14.19 -6.14
N ARG A 103 4.78 14.26 -6.67
CA ARG A 103 4.46 13.72 -8.00
C ARG A 103 5.20 14.45 -9.12
N LEU A 104 5.27 15.78 -9.07
CA LEU A 104 6.02 16.57 -10.05
C LEU A 104 7.52 16.26 -9.99
N THR A 105 8.08 16.11 -8.78
CA THR A 105 9.48 15.73 -8.61
C THR A 105 9.73 14.35 -9.23
N ASN A 106 8.90 13.35 -8.93
CA ASN A 106 9.06 12.01 -9.51
C ASN A 106 8.94 12.02 -11.04
N THR A 107 7.97 12.77 -11.59
CA THR A 107 7.72 12.83 -13.04
C THR A 107 8.82 13.58 -13.81
N LEU A 108 9.29 14.72 -13.29
CA LEU A 108 10.22 15.60 -14.01
C LEU A 108 11.69 15.21 -13.83
N VAL A 109 12.05 14.81 -12.60
CA VAL A 109 13.43 14.56 -12.19
C VAL A 109 13.75 13.07 -12.15
N GLY A 110 12.76 12.24 -11.87
CA GLY A 110 12.94 10.82 -11.69
C GLY A 110 13.47 10.45 -10.30
N PRO A 111 13.29 9.20 -9.88
CA PRO A 111 13.50 8.76 -8.50
C PRO A 111 14.97 8.73 -8.07
N ILE A 112 15.87 8.42 -9.01
CA ILE A 112 17.32 8.35 -8.75
C ILE A 112 17.90 9.75 -8.58
N SER A 113 17.62 10.65 -9.53
CA SER A 113 18.12 12.02 -9.50
C SER A 113 17.48 12.86 -8.38
N ALA A 114 16.23 12.56 -8.00
CA ALA A 114 15.56 13.14 -6.84
C ALA A 114 16.10 12.62 -5.51
N ARG A 115 16.97 11.60 -5.53
CA ARG A 115 17.54 10.95 -4.34
C ARG A 115 16.47 10.46 -3.38
N PHE A 116 15.35 9.91 -3.88
CA PHE A 116 14.29 9.35 -3.02
C PHE A 116 14.79 8.21 -2.13
N THR A 117 15.83 7.50 -2.58
CA THR A 117 16.58 6.55 -1.77
C THR A 117 17.06 7.12 -0.42
N ALA A 118 17.50 8.37 -0.39
CA ALA A 118 17.90 9.05 0.84
C ALA A 118 16.72 9.70 1.56
N ALA A 119 15.75 10.25 0.81
CA ALA A 119 14.58 10.91 1.39
C ALA A 119 13.65 9.94 2.14
N PHE A 120 13.49 8.71 1.63
CA PHE A 120 12.52 7.73 2.14
C PHE A 120 13.21 6.57 2.88
N ALA A 121 14.34 6.86 3.53
CA ALA A 121 15.05 5.90 4.37
C ALA A 121 14.42 5.83 5.77
N PHE A 122 14.06 4.63 6.23
CA PHE A 122 13.54 4.40 7.58
C PHE A 122 14.69 4.25 8.57
N ASN A 123 14.68 5.04 9.65
CA ASN A 123 15.82 5.19 10.56
C ASN A 123 15.49 4.80 12.02
N HIS A 124 14.34 4.17 12.27
CA HIS A 124 13.84 3.85 13.63
C HIS A 124 14.87 3.14 14.53
N PHE A 125 15.57 2.15 13.97
CA PHE A 125 16.59 1.38 14.70
C PHE A 125 17.94 2.09 14.82
N GLU A 126 18.23 3.07 13.96
CA GLU A 126 19.46 3.87 14.01
C GLU A 126 19.38 4.94 15.10
N SER A 127 18.23 5.61 15.21
CA SER A 127 17.98 6.62 16.26
C SER A 127 18.02 6.04 17.67
N SER A 128 17.53 4.81 17.86
CA SER A 128 17.57 4.10 19.14
C SER A 128 19.01 3.75 19.58
N ARG A 129 19.88 3.38 18.63
CA ARG A 129 21.27 3.02 18.91
C ARG A 129 22.17 4.23 19.18
N GLN A 130 21.88 5.38 18.59
CA GLN A 130 22.62 6.62 18.85
C GLN A 130 22.31 7.26 20.22
N GLY A 131 21.17 6.92 20.84
CA GLY A 131 20.79 7.39 22.19
C GLY A 131 21.71 6.94 23.33
N ARG A 132 22.67 6.04 23.10
CA ARG A 132 23.61 5.55 24.13
C ARG A 132 25.05 6.08 23.99
N ARG A 133 25.34 6.91 22.98
CA ARG A 133 26.68 7.51 22.74
C ARG A 133 26.69 9.03 22.98
N ARG A 134 26.04 9.52 24.04
CA ARG A 134 26.35 10.85 24.60
C ARG A 134 26.69 10.73 26.07
N ARG A 135 27.99 10.50 26.32
CA ARG A 135 28.83 11.05 27.39
C ARG A 135 30.12 10.24 27.46
N VAL A 136 31.06 10.55 26.57
CA VAL A 136 32.50 10.49 26.87
C VAL A 136 33.07 11.74 26.20
N GLU A 137 33.44 12.71 27.03
CA GLU A 137 34.31 13.83 26.65
C GLU A 137 35.71 13.26 26.33
N ASP A 138 36.40 13.93 25.41
CA ASP A 138 37.78 13.72 24.97
C ASP A 138 38.11 12.41 24.21
N ASP A 139 38.23 12.52 22.88
CA ASP A 139 39.51 12.23 22.23
C ASP A 139 39.57 12.83 20.80
N GLU A 140 40.55 13.70 20.58
CA GLU A 140 40.95 14.26 19.30
C GLU A 140 41.66 13.20 18.45
N ASN A 141 40.94 12.49 17.57
CA ASN A 141 41.41 12.03 16.25
C ASN A 141 40.49 10.96 15.65
N ALA A 142 39.68 11.36 14.67
CA ALA A 142 39.27 10.46 13.59
C ALA A 142 38.95 11.29 12.35
N ASN A 143 39.99 11.50 11.55
CA ASN A 143 39.90 12.08 10.23
C ASN A 143 39.13 11.11 9.31
N CYS A 144 37.84 11.38 9.06
CA CYS A 144 37.17 10.93 7.84
C CYS A 144 36.53 12.14 7.16
N ASP A 145 37.26 12.68 6.19
CA ASP A 145 36.78 13.65 5.22
C ASP A 145 35.55 13.09 4.48
N ILE A 146 34.37 13.55 4.88
CA ILE A 146 33.23 13.76 3.98
C ILE A 146 32.78 15.20 4.22
N SER A 147 33.50 16.14 3.62
CA SER A 147 32.95 17.46 3.38
C SER A 147 31.89 17.34 2.29
N ASN A 148 30.63 17.46 2.68
CA ASN A 148 29.60 18.02 1.80
C ASN A 148 28.64 18.86 2.64
N ASP A 149 28.77 20.15 2.40
CA ASP A 149 28.17 21.33 3.02
C ASP A 149 26.66 21.49 2.68
N ASP A 150 25.84 20.45 2.90
CA ASP A 150 24.41 20.43 2.50
C ASP A 150 23.43 20.09 3.63
N THR A 151 23.89 19.95 4.88
CA THR A 151 23.10 19.33 5.95
C THR A 151 23.05 20.17 7.22
N ARG A 152 22.43 21.36 7.16
CA ARG A 152 21.78 21.86 8.37
C ARG A 152 20.49 21.05 8.54
N THR A 153 20.50 20.07 9.44
CA THR A 153 19.29 19.29 9.76
C THR A 153 18.20 20.27 10.21
N LEU A 154 17.11 20.34 9.46
CA LEU A 154 15.95 21.17 9.82
C LEU A 154 15.52 20.84 11.24
N ASN A 155 15.36 21.86 12.09
CA ASN A 155 14.99 21.67 13.50
C ASN A 155 13.47 21.58 13.64
N ILE A 156 12.86 20.67 12.87
CA ILE A 156 11.43 20.45 12.85
C ILE A 156 11.19 19.06 13.39
N ASP A 157 10.29 18.93 14.36
CA ASP A 157 9.94 17.64 14.95
C ASP A 157 9.47 16.64 13.88
N LEU A 158 8.74 17.13 12.86
CA LEU A 158 8.29 16.38 11.68
C LEU A 158 9.43 15.94 10.73
N CYS A 159 10.63 16.52 10.83
CA CYS A 159 11.84 16.04 10.15
C CYS A 159 12.60 14.98 10.97
N GLN A 160 12.36 14.93 12.28
CA GLN A 160 13.16 14.17 13.23
C GLN A 160 12.30 13.11 13.93
N ALA A 161 11.91 13.31 15.19
CA ALA A 161 11.27 12.29 16.03
C ALA A 161 9.78 12.05 15.70
N ALA A 162 9.08 13.03 15.13
CA ALA A 162 7.70 12.90 14.67
C ALA A 162 7.58 12.52 13.18
N SER A 163 8.69 12.34 12.46
CA SER A 163 8.67 11.93 11.06
C SER A 163 8.11 10.51 10.88
N LEU A 164 7.49 10.25 9.73
CA LEU A 164 7.04 8.91 9.36
C LEU A 164 8.20 7.90 9.42
N TRP A 165 9.35 8.33 8.93
CA TRP A 165 10.55 7.51 8.74
C TRP A 165 11.25 7.11 10.04
N SER A 166 11.06 7.89 11.10
CA SER A 166 11.58 7.58 12.43
C SER A 166 10.57 6.85 13.31
N ARG A 167 9.27 7.05 13.10
CA ARG A 167 8.22 6.43 13.94
C ARG A 167 7.81 5.04 13.48
N ALA A 168 7.76 4.80 12.17
CA ALA A 168 7.50 3.45 11.67
C ALA A 168 8.75 2.58 11.80
N GLU A 169 8.58 1.32 12.21
CA GLU A 169 9.70 0.38 12.34
C GLU A 169 10.45 0.19 11.03
N ASP A 170 9.70 -0.01 9.95
CA ASP A 170 10.17 -0.15 8.57
C ASP A 170 9.03 0.15 7.59
N PHE A 171 9.32 0.06 6.28
CA PHE A 171 8.34 0.24 5.22
C PHE A 171 7.15 -0.71 5.37
N TRP A 172 7.41 -1.98 5.67
CA TRP A 172 6.36 -3.00 5.78
C TRP A 172 5.46 -2.78 7.00
N HIS A 173 5.97 -2.19 8.08
CA HIS A 173 5.15 -1.72 9.19
C HIS A 173 4.15 -0.65 8.73
N ALA A 174 4.60 0.36 7.97
CA ALA A 174 3.71 1.39 7.43
C ALA A 174 2.68 0.81 6.44
N VAL A 175 3.09 -0.14 5.58
CA VAL A 175 2.17 -0.85 4.65
C VAL A 175 1.11 -1.64 5.40
N GLY A 176 1.51 -2.43 6.40
CA GLY A 176 0.58 -3.23 7.21
C GLY A 176 -0.42 -2.35 7.97
N TRP A 177 0.05 -1.23 8.55
CA TRP A 177 -0.84 -0.27 9.21
C TRP A 177 -1.80 0.40 8.22
N ALA A 178 -1.32 0.80 7.04
CA ALA A 178 -2.17 1.36 5.98
C ALA A 178 -3.29 0.39 5.58
N PHE A 179 -2.98 -0.89 5.38
CA PHE A 179 -3.98 -1.89 5.03
C PHE A 179 -4.93 -2.23 6.20
N ASN A 180 -4.46 -2.24 7.45
CA ASN A 180 -5.34 -2.30 8.62
C ASN A 180 -6.33 -1.10 8.64
N CYS A 181 -5.86 0.10 8.32
CA CYS A 181 -6.73 1.28 8.19
C CYS A 181 -7.78 1.09 7.09
N SER A 182 -7.44 0.44 5.97
CA SER A 182 -8.39 0.20 4.87
C SER A 182 -9.64 -0.59 5.29
N VAL A 183 -9.52 -1.41 6.34
CA VAL A 183 -10.63 -2.21 6.87
C VAL A 183 -11.27 -1.54 8.09
N LEU A 184 -10.46 -1.07 9.03
CA LEU A 184 -10.94 -0.62 10.35
C LEU A 184 -11.20 0.89 10.44
N HIS A 185 -10.47 1.69 9.66
CA HIS A 185 -10.41 3.16 9.83
C HIS A 185 -10.49 3.91 8.49
N PRO A 186 -11.68 3.98 7.87
CA PRO A 186 -11.85 4.57 6.54
C PRO A 186 -11.34 6.02 6.41
N GLU A 187 -11.50 6.84 7.45
CA GLU A 187 -11.02 8.23 7.46
C GLU A 187 -9.49 8.32 7.37
N ARG A 188 -8.79 7.43 8.07
CA ARG A 188 -7.33 7.34 8.02
C ARG A 188 -6.87 6.67 6.73
N TRP A 189 -7.62 5.68 6.24
CA TRP A 189 -7.36 5.04 4.96
C TRP A 189 -7.31 6.04 3.81
N ALA A 190 -8.21 7.04 3.77
CA ALA A 190 -8.18 8.07 2.72
C ALA A 190 -6.82 8.80 2.62
N ARG A 191 -6.09 8.94 3.73
CA ARG A 191 -4.75 9.56 3.77
C ARG A 191 -3.64 8.55 3.46
N TRP A 192 -3.71 7.38 4.07
CA TRP A 192 -2.75 6.30 3.83
C TRP A 192 -2.80 5.74 2.41
N GLN A 193 -3.96 5.70 1.78
CA GLN A 193 -4.14 5.30 0.38
C GLN A 193 -3.35 6.24 -0.54
N ILE A 194 -3.43 7.55 -0.34
CA ILE A 194 -2.72 8.55 -1.15
C ILE A 194 -1.21 8.35 -1.01
N TRP A 195 -0.73 8.21 0.23
CA TRP A 195 0.69 7.98 0.49
C TRP A 195 1.17 6.65 -0.10
N LEU A 196 0.44 5.55 0.12
CA LEU A 196 0.84 4.23 -0.37
C LEU A 196 0.80 4.16 -1.90
N GLN A 197 -0.18 4.82 -2.54
CA GLN A 197 -0.25 4.95 -3.98
C GLN A 197 0.99 5.67 -4.54
N PHE A 198 1.35 6.81 -3.95
CA PHE A 198 2.56 7.54 -4.34
C PHE A 198 3.83 6.70 -4.10
N MET A 199 3.92 5.98 -2.98
CA MET A 199 5.06 5.11 -2.71
C MET A 199 5.16 3.98 -3.75
N CYS A 200 4.04 3.36 -4.16
CA CYS A 200 4.06 2.37 -5.24
C CYS A 200 4.53 2.99 -6.57
N GLU A 201 4.05 4.20 -6.92
CA GLU A 201 4.52 4.93 -8.12
C GLU A 201 6.07 5.13 -8.07
N VAL A 202 6.61 5.61 -6.96
CA VAL A 202 8.06 5.82 -6.79
C VAL A 202 8.85 4.51 -6.84
N LEU A 203 8.34 3.45 -6.20
CA LEU A 203 9.01 2.16 -6.15
C LEU A 203 9.08 1.50 -7.54
N GLU A 204 7.97 1.55 -8.28
CA GLU A 204 7.89 1.06 -9.67
C GLU A 204 8.82 1.87 -10.58
N ASP A 205 8.80 3.21 -10.49
CA ASP A 205 9.67 4.07 -11.29
C ASP A 205 11.16 3.88 -10.97
N ASP A 206 11.53 3.74 -9.69
CA ASP A 206 12.93 3.52 -9.28
C ASP A 206 13.42 2.16 -9.76
N TRP A 207 12.59 1.12 -9.66
CA TRP A 207 12.91 -0.20 -10.17
C TRP A 207 13.08 -0.19 -11.70
N ASN A 208 12.13 0.39 -12.42
CA ASN A 208 12.15 0.46 -13.88
C ASN A 208 13.33 1.28 -14.41
N GLU A 209 13.65 2.40 -13.75
CA GLU A 209 14.81 3.22 -14.13
C GLU A 209 16.13 2.48 -13.90
N ARG A 210 16.26 1.77 -12.77
CA ARG A 210 17.46 0.94 -12.53
C ARG A 210 17.54 -0.21 -13.49
N LYS A 211 16.41 -0.83 -13.85
CA LYS A 211 16.36 -1.87 -14.89
C LYS A 211 16.89 -1.34 -16.22
N ARG A 212 16.43 -0.15 -16.66
CA ARG A 212 16.98 0.54 -17.84
C ARG A 212 18.49 0.77 -17.74
N GLN A 213 18.98 1.40 -16.66
CA GLN A 213 20.41 1.65 -16.47
C GLN A 213 21.26 0.38 -16.42
N SER A 214 20.67 -0.71 -15.91
CA SER A 214 21.33 -2.00 -15.79
C SER A 214 21.34 -2.78 -17.11
N ALA A 215 20.38 -2.53 -18.02
CA ALA A 215 20.39 -3.09 -19.37
C ALA A 215 21.56 -2.55 -20.21
N ASP A 216 21.99 -1.31 -19.93
CA ASP A 216 23.16 -0.69 -20.57
C ASP A 216 24.49 -1.21 -19.99
N ALA A 217 24.47 -1.96 -18.88
CA ALA A 217 25.66 -2.48 -18.23
C ALA A 217 26.12 -3.80 -18.86
N VAL A 218 27.41 -3.86 -19.25
CA VAL A 218 28.01 -5.04 -19.90
C VAL A 218 28.30 -6.18 -18.91
N ASP A 219 28.46 -5.87 -17.62
CA ASP A 219 28.77 -6.86 -16.57
C ASP A 219 27.53 -7.21 -15.74
N GLU A 220 27.24 -8.51 -15.67
CA GLU A 220 26.18 -9.10 -14.83
C GLU A 220 26.35 -8.76 -13.34
N GLY A 221 27.59 -8.64 -12.86
CA GLY A 221 27.90 -8.19 -11.50
C GLY A 221 27.47 -6.74 -11.25
N ALA A 222 27.78 -5.84 -12.18
CA ALA A 222 27.38 -4.44 -12.14
C ALA A 222 25.85 -4.28 -12.27
N ARG A 223 25.20 -5.06 -13.16
CA ARG A 223 23.74 -5.11 -13.34
C ARG A 223 23.05 -5.42 -12.01
N ARG A 224 23.47 -6.50 -11.34
CA ARG A 224 22.94 -6.90 -10.03
C ARG A 224 23.10 -5.81 -8.98
N LYS A 225 24.31 -5.23 -8.86
CA LYS A 225 24.60 -4.16 -7.89
C LYS A 225 23.77 -2.90 -8.15
N ALA A 226 23.42 -2.60 -9.40
CA ALA A 226 22.55 -1.46 -9.73
C ALA A 226 21.12 -1.69 -9.24
N LEU A 227 20.59 -2.90 -9.43
CA LEU A 227 19.25 -3.30 -8.97
C LEU A 227 19.17 -3.44 -7.44
N GLU A 228 20.22 -3.94 -6.78
CA GLU A 228 20.31 -4.01 -5.31
C GLU A 228 20.30 -2.62 -4.65
N LYS A 229 20.65 -1.56 -5.38
CA LYS A 229 20.51 -0.17 -4.88
C LYS A 229 19.08 0.36 -4.93
N SER A 230 18.14 -0.40 -5.49
CA SER A 230 16.73 -0.01 -5.58
C SER A 230 16.10 0.21 -4.22
N LEU A 231 15.13 1.13 -4.20
CA LEU A 231 14.40 1.46 -2.99
C LEU A 231 13.61 0.25 -2.48
N ILE A 232 12.97 -0.51 -3.38
CA ILE A 232 12.26 -1.74 -3.01
C ILE A 232 13.21 -2.79 -2.42
N PHE A 233 14.39 -3.00 -3.02
CA PHE A 233 15.35 -3.95 -2.48
C PHE A 233 15.87 -3.51 -1.10
N ARG A 234 16.07 -2.20 -0.88
CA ARG A 234 16.40 -1.67 0.46
C ARG A 234 15.30 -1.99 1.48
N TYR A 235 14.02 -1.88 1.13
CA TYR A 235 12.92 -2.22 2.03
C TYR A 235 12.77 -3.72 2.27
N ILE A 236 13.11 -4.55 1.27
CA ILE A 236 13.20 -6.00 1.45
C ILE A 236 14.37 -6.34 2.37
N ALA A 237 15.55 -5.77 2.15
CA ALA A 237 16.77 -6.08 2.89
C ALA A 237 16.79 -5.51 4.32
N GLY A 238 16.16 -4.36 4.53
CA GLY A 238 16.20 -3.60 5.79
C GLY A 238 15.29 -4.11 6.92
N GLY A 239 14.55 -5.21 6.71
CA GLY A 239 13.67 -5.78 7.74
C GLY A 239 14.44 -6.33 8.95
N SER A 240 13.87 -6.17 10.15
CA SER A 240 14.52 -6.43 11.45
C SER A 240 14.93 -7.90 11.73
N THR A 241 14.63 -8.86 10.86
CA THR A 241 15.03 -10.27 11.05
C THR A 241 15.23 -10.96 9.70
N PRO A 242 16.36 -11.63 9.43
CA PRO A 242 16.57 -12.37 8.18
C PRO A 242 15.63 -13.60 8.06
N TYR A 243 15.31 -14.24 9.18
CA TYR A 243 14.37 -15.36 9.24
C TYR A 243 12.91 -14.88 9.23
N GLY A 244 12.09 -15.47 8.35
CA GLY A 244 10.66 -15.14 8.25
C GLY A 244 10.35 -13.78 7.62
N ARG A 245 11.35 -13.09 7.08
CA ARG A 245 11.25 -11.78 6.43
C ARG A 245 10.20 -11.76 5.33
N ASN A 246 10.29 -12.67 4.36
CA ASN A 246 9.38 -12.75 3.22
C ASN A 246 7.94 -12.99 3.72
N ARG A 247 7.76 -13.84 4.75
CA ARG A 247 6.45 -14.06 5.37
C ARG A 247 5.89 -12.80 6.07
N ARG A 248 6.73 -12.01 6.75
CA ARG A 248 6.30 -10.72 7.34
C ARG A 248 5.86 -9.73 6.26
N ILE A 249 6.59 -9.64 5.16
CA ILE A 249 6.21 -8.82 4.00
C ILE A 249 4.81 -9.20 3.52
N LEU A 250 4.56 -10.49 3.32
CA LEU A 250 3.26 -10.98 2.88
C LEU A 250 2.15 -10.72 3.92
N ARG A 251 2.42 -10.92 5.22
CA ARG A 251 1.46 -10.55 6.28
C ARG A 251 1.13 -9.06 6.29
N ALA A 252 2.10 -8.20 5.97
CA ALA A 252 1.87 -6.76 5.86
C ALA A 252 0.96 -6.44 4.67
N ILE A 253 1.23 -7.03 3.50
CA ILE A 253 0.41 -6.83 2.30
C ILE A 253 -1.02 -7.36 2.51
N PHE A 254 -1.16 -8.53 3.15
CA PHE A 254 -2.46 -9.15 3.42
C PHE A 254 -3.07 -8.77 4.78
N ALA A 255 -2.61 -7.69 5.40
CA ALA A 255 -3.19 -7.21 6.64
C ALA A 255 -4.69 -6.90 6.44
N ASP A 256 -5.49 -7.50 7.32
CA ASP A 256 -6.95 -7.63 7.23
C ASP A 256 -7.68 -6.88 8.35
N GLY A 257 -6.95 -6.17 9.23
CA GLY A 257 -7.53 -5.56 10.43
C GLY A 257 -7.88 -6.57 11.54
N GLY A 258 -7.50 -7.85 11.40
CA GLY A 258 -7.62 -8.85 12.46
C GLY A 258 -6.74 -8.51 13.67
N THR A 259 -7.03 -9.12 14.83
CA THR A 259 -6.28 -8.83 16.06
C THR A 259 -4.79 -9.15 15.95
N ALA A 260 -4.42 -10.19 15.20
CA ALA A 260 -3.02 -10.52 14.91
C ALA A 260 -2.36 -9.40 14.07
N SER A 261 -2.99 -9.01 12.97
CA SER A 261 -2.52 -7.97 12.04
C SER A 261 -2.39 -6.60 12.71
N VAL A 262 -3.34 -6.22 13.57
CA VAL A 262 -3.29 -4.95 14.33
C VAL A 262 -2.22 -4.97 15.40
N ASN A 263 -1.97 -6.14 16.03
CA ASN A 263 -0.92 -6.26 17.05
C ASN A 263 0.49 -6.21 16.45
N GLU A 264 0.68 -6.77 15.25
CA GLU A 264 1.94 -6.75 14.50
C GLU A 264 2.19 -5.39 13.83
N PHE A 265 1.15 -4.80 13.23
CA PHE A 265 1.23 -3.52 12.53
C PHE A 265 0.36 -2.46 13.21
N ARG A 266 0.93 -1.79 14.20
CA ARG A 266 0.24 -0.84 15.08
C ARG A 266 0.22 0.57 14.48
N GLU A 267 -0.51 1.47 15.15
CA GLU A 267 -0.49 2.90 14.84
C GLU A 267 0.96 3.43 14.74
N VAL A 268 1.27 4.05 13.60
CA VAL A 268 2.58 4.67 13.36
C VAL A 268 2.72 5.94 14.20
N PHE A 269 1.67 6.75 14.25
CA PHE A 269 1.65 7.99 15.02
C PHE A 269 0.97 7.80 16.37
N HIS A 270 1.44 8.51 17.38
CA HIS A 270 0.81 8.41 18.70
C HIS A 270 -0.60 9.01 18.69
N ASN A 271 -1.58 8.22 19.13
CA ASN A 271 -3.00 8.57 19.15
C ASN A 271 -3.49 9.00 17.76
N GLU A 272 -3.13 8.24 16.73
CA GLU A 272 -3.44 8.55 15.34
C GLU A 272 -4.96 8.57 15.09
N LEU A 273 -5.68 7.70 15.79
CA LEU A 273 -7.13 7.54 15.70
C LEU A 273 -7.93 8.61 16.46
N LYS A 274 -7.29 9.45 17.27
CA LYS A 274 -7.99 10.53 17.99
C LYS A 274 -8.26 11.69 17.04
N THR A 275 -9.53 11.94 16.74
CA THR A 275 -9.96 13.15 16.03
C THR A 275 -10.00 14.35 16.97
N LEU A 276 -9.78 15.56 16.43
CA LEU A 276 -10.07 16.78 17.19
C LEU A 276 -11.58 16.84 17.44
N LYS A 277 -11.97 16.89 18.72
CA LYS A 277 -13.35 17.27 19.05
C LYS A 277 -13.52 18.70 18.56
N ARG A 278 -14.28 18.90 17.48
CA ARG A 278 -14.88 20.21 17.20
C ARG A 278 -15.67 20.55 18.46
N GLU A 279 -15.29 21.63 19.13
CA GLU A 279 -16.13 22.16 20.19
C GLU A 279 -17.52 22.29 19.59
N SER A 280 -18.46 21.48 20.08
CA SER A 280 -19.85 21.73 19.79
C SER A 280 -20.08 23.17 20.19
N ASN A 281 -20.72 23.94 19.31
CA ASN A 281 -21.25 25.28 19.59
C ASN A 281 -22.32 25.20 20.69
N ASN A 282 -21.98 24.69 21.86
CA ASN A 282 -22.58 25.01 23.13
C ASN A 282 -21.91 26.29 23.64
N ILE A 283 -21.86 27.31 22.77
CA ILE A 283 -22.05 28.67 23.24
C ILE A 283 -23.48 28.64 23.77
N LYS A 284 -23.63 28.25 25.04
CA LYS A 284 -24.83 28.58 25.79
C LYS A 284 -24.91 30.09 25.68
N LYS A 285 -25.81 30.58 24.83
CA LYS A 285 -26.40 31.91 24.95
C LYS A 285 -26.84 32.04 26.40
N ARG A 286 -25.97 32.56 27.26
CA ARG A 286 -26.41 33.28 28.44
C ARG A 286 -26.81 34.64 27.89
N GLU A 287 -28.02 34.71 27.37
CA GLU A 287 -28.76 35.97 27.37
C GLU A 287 -29.04 36.26 28.85
N GLY A 288 -28.06 36.85 29.54
CA GLY A 288 -28.33 37.53 30.80
C GLY A 288 -29.03 38.82 30.43
N GLU A 289 -30.30 38.94 30.82
CA GLU A 289 -31.08 40.16 30.63
C GLU A 289 -30.32 41.34 31.24
N VAL A 290 -29.88 42.25 30.38
CA VAL A 290 -29.27 43.51 30.80
C VAL A 290 -30.41 44.44 31.18
N ASN A 291 -30.66 44.63 32.48
CA ASN A 291 -31.68 45.55 32.96
C ASN A 291 -31.02 46.89 33.32
N ILE A 292 -31.11 47.86 32.40
CA ILE A 292 -30.48 49.19 32.50
C ILE A 292 -31.14 50.03 33.60
N ASP A 293 -32.38 49.76 33.96
CA ASP A 293 -33.11 50.53 34.97
C ASP A 293 -32.72 50.17 36.42
N GLU A 294 -32.03 49.04 36.63
CA GLU A 294 -31.59 48.55 37.95
C GLU A 294 -30.05 48.54 38.13
N ASP A 295 -29.30 49.20 37.24
CA ASP A 295 -27.83 49.38 37.33
C ASP A 295 -27.02 48.05 37.41
N GLN A 296 -27.54 46.96 36.82
CA GLN A 296 -26.82 45.69 36.69
C GLN A 296 -26.12 45.58 35.33
N PHE A 297 -24.81 45.85 35.33
CA PHE A 297 -23.95 45.66 34.17
C PHE A 297 -23.27 44.29 34.21
N GLY A 298 -23.29 43.57 33.08
CA GLY A 298 -22.63 42.27 32.95
C GLY A 298 -21.11 42.38 33.16
N ASP A 299 -20.59 41.60 34.09
CA ASP A 299 -19.18 41.57 34.47
C ASP A 299 -18.33 40.93 33.36
N TYR A 300 -17.41 41.70 32.79
CA TYR A 300 -16.53 41.30 31.68
C TYR A 300 -15.05 41.30 32.07
N LEU A 301 -14.65 41.13 33.34
CA LEU A 301 -13.22 41.10 33.67
C LEU A 301 -12.89 40.18 34.85
N SER A 302 -12.77 38.88 34.61
CA SER A 302 -11.98 38.00 35.48
C SER A 302 -11.58 36.70 34.76
N ASN A 303 -10.30 36.63 34.38
CA ASN A 303 -9.40 35.49 34.59
C ASN A 303 -8.12 35.72 33.77
N GLU A 304 -7.23 36.56 34.31
CA GLU A 304 -5.79 36.42 34.08
C GLU A 304 -5.25 35.72 35.33
N ASP A 305 -4.79 34.48 35.20
CA ASP A 305 -4.03 33.80 36.27
C ASP A 305 -2.61 33.51 35.76
N GLU A 306 -1.67 34.25 36.36
CA GLU A 306 -0.22 34.01 36.41
C GLU A 306 0.09 32.72 37.17
N ASP A 307 1.11 31.96 36.75
CA ASP A 307 1.69 30.89 37.56
C ASP A 307 3.23 30.98 37.63
N GLY A 308 3.74 31.09 38.86
CA GLY A 308 5.16 31.03 39.24
C GLY A 308 5.33 30.66 40.73
N PRO A 309 6.45 30.01 41.15
CA PRO A 309 6.40 28.82 42.00
C PRO A 309 6.94 29.00 43.44
N SER A 310 6.60 28.08 44.38
CA SER A 310 7.57 27.29 45.21
C SER A 310 6.99 26.63 46.48
N GLN A 311 7.44 25.38 46.67
CA GLN A 311 7.59 24.44 47.82
C GLN A 311 7.30 24.89 49.28
N THR A 312 6.74 23.98 50.11
CA THR A 312 7.47 23.20 51.17
C THR A 312 6.58 22.33 52.12
N SER A 313 6.97 21.06 52.28
CA SER A 313 7.01 20.15 53.47
C SER A 313 5.80 19.78 54.38
N ASN A 314 5.38 18.49 54.25
CA ASN A 314 5.32 17.39 55.27
C ASN A 314 4.31 17.41 56.49
N PRO A 315 4.03 16.25 57.17
CA PRO A 315 3.10 15.18 56.75
C PRO A 315 2.15 14.67 57.89
N SER A 316 1.11 13.89 57.60
CA SER A 316 0.55 12.97 58.62
C SER A 316 -0.22 11.77 58.03
N ILE A 317 -0.02 10.65 58.72
CA ILE A 317 -0.47 9.29 58.47
C ILE A 317 -1.90 9.12 59.00
N GLN A 318 -2.79 8.44 58.26
CA GLN A 318 -3.72 7.48 58.86
C GLN A 318 -4.31 6.52 57.83
N ALA A 319 -4.09 5.23 58.11
CA ALA A 319 -4.64 4.09 57.41
C ALA A 319 -5.99 3.70 58.03
N GLN A 320 -6.99 3.35 57.21
CA GLN A 320 -8.07 2.45 57.61
C GLN A 320 -8.45 1.50 56.46
N GLN A 321 -8.10 0.23 56.65
CA GLN A 321 -8.75 -0.93 56.03
C GLN A 321 -10.22 -0.98 56.53
N THR A 322 -11.25 -1.38 55.79
CA THR A 322 -11.56 -2.75 55.36
C THR A 322 -13.01 -2.75 54.82
N ARG A 323 -13.31 -3.56 53.80
CA ARG A 323 -14.28 -4.69 53.83
C ARG A 323 -14.88 -4.97 52.45
N ARG A 324 -14.85 -6.26 52.08
CA ARG A 324 -15.46 -6.87 50.89
C ARG A 324 -16.83 -7.50 51.23
N ARG A 325 -17.65 -7.61 50.17
CA ARG A 325 -18.79 -8.53 49.87
C ARG A 325 -20.22 -8.02 50.16
N PRO A 326 -21.27 -8.57 49.51
CA PRO A 326 -21.47 -8.88 48.07
C PRO A 326 -22.91 -8.56 47.56
N LYS A 327 -23.15 -8.73 46.24
CA LYS A 327 -24.40 -9.11 45.53
C LYS A 327 -25.72 -8.34 45.78
N ASP A 328 -26.29 -7.72 44.73
CA ASP A 328 -27.39 -8.25 43.91
C ASP A 328 -28.03 -7.13 43.05
N THR A 329 -28.39 -7.50 41.82
CA THR A 329 -29.10 -6.70 40.79
C THR A 329 -30.52 -6.30 41.19
N PRO A 330 -31.06 -5.22 40.61
CA PRO A 330 -32.25 -5.39 39.79
C PRO A 330 -32.15 -4.70 38.41
N ALA A 331 -32.86 -5.30 37.45
CA ALA A 331 -32.96 -4.93 36.05
C ALA A 331 -33.98 -3.81 35.78
N ALA A 332 -34.02 -3.38 34.50
CA ALA A 332 -34.90 -2.40 33.83
C ALA A 332 -34.34 -0.95 33.88
N ASP A 333 -34.15 -0.20 32.80
CA ASP A 333 -34.54 -0.33 31.40
C ASP A 333 -33.48 0.36 30.52
N ALA A 334 -32.96 -0.32 29.50
CA ALA A 334 -32.13 0.29 28.47
C ALA A 334 -32.87 0.21 27.14
N VAL A 335 -33.40 1.37 26.74
CA VAL A 335 -33.90 1.67 25.41
C VAL A 335 -32.80 1.34 24.39
N THR A 336 -33.09 0.37 23.53
CA THR A 336 -32.30 -0.02 22.37
C THR A 336 -32.18 1.16 21.41
N ALA A 337 -30.99 1.77 21.35
CA ALA A 337 -30.55 2.53 20.19
C ALA A 337 -29.82 1.57 19.25
N ASP A 338 -30.31 1.49 18.01
CA ASP A 338 -29.91 0.57 16.96
C ASP A 338 -28.40 0.49 16.75
N THR A 339 -27.84 -0.69 17.04
CA THR A 339 -26.52 -1.12 16.56
C THR A 339 -26.64 -1.52 15.09
N PRO A 340 -25.82 -1.00 14.15
CA PRO A 340 -25.84 -1.47 12.77
C PRO A 340 -25.07 -2.80 12.65
N SER A 341 -25.62 -3.86 13.25
CA SER A 341 -25.07 -5.22 13.23
C SER A 341 -25.67 -6.07 12.09
N THR A 342 -25.72 -5.52 10.87
CA THR A 342 -26.29 -6.24 9.70
C THR A 342 -25.53 -6.05 8.38
N ILE A 343 -24.42 -5.30 8.33
CA ILE A 343 -23.63 -5.10 7.10
C ILE A 343 -22.45 -6.12 6.98
N GLN A 344 -22.20 -6.94 8.00
CA GLN A 344 -20.99 -7.75 8.12
C GLN A 344 -21.12 -9.25 7.76
N VAL A 345 -22.15 -9.66 7.00
CA VAL A 345 -22.37 -11.10 6.66
C VAL A 345 -22.08 -11.41 5.18
N HIS A 346 -21.66 -10.44 4.38
CA HIS A 346 -21.31 -10.66 2.98
C HIS A 346 -19.79 -10.55 2.81
N GLY A 347 -19.14 -11.64 2.44
CA GLY A 347 -17.70 -11.73 2.14
C GLY A 347 -17.30 -10.98 0.87
N GLY A 348 -17.74 -9.72 0.73
CA GLY A 348 -17.38 -8.83 -0.34
C GLY A 348 -15.94 -8.31 -0.20
N VAL A 349 -15.53 -7.57 -1.22
CA VAL A 349 -14.16 -7.01 -1.33
C VAL A 349 -13.78 -6.10 -0.13
N SER A 350 -14.77 -5.63 0.64
CA SER A 350 -14.59 -4.83 1.85
C SER A 350 -13.78 -5.52 2.95
N LEU A 351 -13.69 -6.85 2.99
CA LEU A 351 -12.88 -7.56 4.00
C LEU A 351 -11.38 -7.25 3.90
N LEU A 352 -10.91 -6.80 2.72
CA LEU A 352 -9.57 -6.26 2.53
C LEU A 352 -9.60 -4.78 2.14
N GLY A 353 -10.64 -4.04 2.52
CA GLY A 353 -10.70 -2.59 2.35
C GLY A 353 -11.09 -2.12 0.93
N GLY A 354 -11.74 -2.97 0.14
CA GLY A 354 -12.29 -2.61 -1.16
C GLY A 354 -11.27 -2.63 -2.31
N PHE A 355 -11.75 -2.35 -3.53
CA PHE A 355 -10.92 -2.38 -4.74
C PHE A 355 -9.67 -1.50 -4.71
N PRO A 356 -9.69 -0.25 -4.19
CA PRO A 356 -8.48 0.57 -4.15
C PRO A 356 -7.38 -0.07 -3.30
N SER A 357 -7.77 -0.75 -2.22
CA SER A 357 -6.86 -1.45 -1.33
C SER A 357 -6.33 -2.74 -1.99
N LEU A 358 -7.17 -3.49 -2.70
CA LEU A 358 -6.72 -4.66 -3.46
C LEU A 358 -5.76 -4.30 -4.61
N ALA A 359 -6.03 -3.20 -5.32
CA ALA A 359 -5.17 -2.70 -6.40
C ALA A 359 -3.74 -2.45 -5.90
N LEU A 360 -3.60 -1.76 -4.75
CA LEU A 360 -2.29 -1.49 -4.14
C LEU A 360 -1.59 -2.77 -3.67
N ARG A 361 -2.33 -3.76 -3.15
CA ARG A 361 -1.75 -5.08 -2.82
C ARG A 361 -1.19 -5.76 -4.05
N GLN A 362 -1.95 -5.80 -5.14
CA GLN A 362 -1.52 -6.45 -6.37
C GLN A 362 -0.29 -5.77 -6.99
N ARG A 363 -0.23 -4.42 -6.95
CA ARG A 363 0.97 -3.66 -7.38
C ARG A 363 2.21 -4.05 -6.58
N LEU A 364 2.10 -4.13 -5.25
CA LEU A 364 3.20 -4.57 -4.39
C LEU A 364 3.62 -6.02 -4.69
N LEU A 365 2.67 -6.94 -4.85
CA LEU A 365 2.97 -8.33 -5.21
C LEU A 365 3.66 -8.42 -6.57
N HIS A 366 3.19 -7.68 -7.58
CA HIS A 366 3.81 -7.63 -8.89
C HIS A 366 5.25 -7.11 -8.83
N LEU A 367 5.49 -6.05 -8.06
CA LEU A 367 6.82 -5.51 -7.86
C LEU A 367 7.74 -6.53 -7.17
N LEU A 368 7.24 -7.30 -6.19
CA LEU A 368 8.00 -8.39 -5.56
C LEU A 368 8.33 -9.51 -6.56
N SER A 369 7.40 -9.88 -7.46
CA SER A 369 7.67 -10.83 -8.55
C SER A 369 8.80 -10.34 -9.44
N ALA A 370 8.77 -9.07 -9.86
CA ALA A 370 9.81 -8.48 -10.71
C ALA A 370 11.19 -8.49 -10.01
N VAL A 371 11.24 -8.20 -8.70
CA VAL A 371 12.48 -8.27 -7.93
C VAL A 371 12.99 -9.70 -7.82
N SER A 372 12.11 -10.68 -7.62
CA SER A 372 12.49 -12.09 -7.51
C SER A 372 13.00 -12.66 -8.84
N GLU A 373 12.42 -12.22 -9.96
CA GLU A 373 12.85 -12.58 -11.32
C GLU A 373 14.27 -12.05 -11.63
N ASP A 374 14.54 -10.77 -11.33
CA ASP A 374 15.84 -10.17 -11.66
C ASP A 374 16.92 -10.41 -10.58
N LEU A 375 16.55 -10.66 -9.31
CA LEU A 375 17.45 -10.85 -8.15
C LEU A 375 17.15 -12.12 -7.32
N PRO A 376 17.07 -13.32 -7.91
CA PRO A 376 16.71 -14.54 -7.19
C PRO A 376 17.72 -14.91 -6.10
N ALA A 377 19.01 -14.66 -6.32
CA ALA A 377 20.08 -14.98 -5.39
C ALA A 377 20.12 -14.07 -4.15
N SER A 378 19.65 -12.81 -4.27
CA SER A 378 19.73 -11.81 -3.20
C SER A 378 18.41 -11.68 -2.43
N PHE A 379 17.28 -12.12 -3.00
CA PHE A 379 15.94 -12.05 -2.38
C PHE A 379 15.32 -13.42 -2.07
N THR A 380 14.78 -14.09 -3.08
CA THR A 380 14.12 -15.42 -3.04
C THR A 380 13.85 -15.84 -4.48
N THR A 381 13.75 -17.14 -4.74
CA THR A 381 13.40 -17.62 -6.09
C THR A 381 11.94 -17.32 -6.41
N LEU A 382 11.62 -17.24 -7.71
CA LEU A 382 10.26 -16.97 -8.16
C LEU A 382 9.29 -18.05 -7.65
N GLU A 383 9.69 -19.32 -7.72
CA GLU A 383 8.93 -20.46 -7.21
C GLU A 383 8.59 -20.32 -5.72
N GLU A 384 9.58 -20.02 -4.88
CA GLU A 384 9.37 -19.82 -3.44
C GLU A 384 8.42 -18.66 -3.16
N LEU A 385 8.55 -17.55 -3.90
CA LEU A 385 7.69 -16.39 -3.74
C LEU A 385 6.24 -16.70 -4.11
N TYR A 386 6.01 -17.39 -5.22
CA TYR A 386 4.67 -17.76 -5.67
C TYR A 386 4.01 -18.79 -4.75
N HIS A 387 4.79 -19.71 -4.16
CA HIS A 387 4.28 -20.54 -3.07
C HIS A 387 3.76 -19.71 -1.89
N LEU A 388 4.50 -18.66 -1.47
CA LEU A 388 4.04 -17.74 -0.43
C LEU A 388 2.79 -16.97 -0.85
N PHE A 389 2.68 -16.55 -2.12
CA PHE A 389 1.49 -15.87 -2.63
C PHE A 389 0.26 -16.78 -2.55
N VAL A 390 0.40 -18.02 -3.02
CA VAL A 390 -0.68 -19.01 -3.00
C VAL A 390 -1.12 -19.37 -1.60
N GLU A 391 -0.19 -19.50 -0.64
CA GLU A 391 -0.51 -19.72 0.78
C GLU A 391 -1.43 -18.64 1.35
N ASN A 392 -1.33 -17.40 0.89
CA ASN A 392 -2.17 -16.30 1.35
C ASN A 392 -3.45 -16.14 0.52
N ILE A 393 -3.37 -16.29 -0.82
CA ILE A 393 -4.48 -16.02 -1.74
C ILE A 393 -5.51 -17.16 -1.75
N ARG A 394 -5.08 -18.42 -1.66
CA ARG A 394 -5.96 -19.60 -1.74
C ARG A 394 -7.10 -19.54 -0.72
N HIS A 395 -6.83 -19.04 0.48
CA HIS A 395 -7.79 -19.03 1.58
C HIS A 395 -8.74 -17.83 1.56
N LEU A 396 -8.58 -16.90 0.63
CA LEU A 396 -9.43 -15.70 0.55
C LEU A 396 -10.87 -16.06 0.11
N PRO A 397 -11.88 -15.28 0.52
CA PRO A 397 -13.25 -15.41 0.03
C PRO A 397 -13.35 -15.21 -1.49
N LEU A 398 -14.35 -15.84 -2.13
CA LEU A 398 -14.51 -15.85 -3.60
C LEU A 398 -14.37 -14.46 -4.27
N PRO A 399 -15.03 -13.38 -3.79
CA PRO A 399 -14.93 -12.08 -4.46
C PRO A 399 -13.52 -11.49 -4.42
N ILE A 400 -12.79 -11.73 -3.33
CA ILE A 400 -11.40 -11.25 -3.18
C ILE A 400 -10.46 -12.13 -4.00
N TYR A 401 -10.64 -13.44 -3.95
CA TYR A 401 -9.90 -14.40 -4.75
C TYR A 401 -10.01 -14.07 -6.25
N GLN A 402 -11.23 -13.88 -6.75
CA GLN A 402 -11.47 -13.51 -8.14
C GLN A 402 -10.76 -12.20 -8.51
N ALA A 403 -10.79 -11.19 -7.63
CA ALA A 403 -10.14 -9.92 -7.89
C ALA A 403 -8.61 -10.03 -8.04
N PHE A 404 -7.95 -10.96 -7.33
CA PHE A 404 -6.51 -11.22 -7.51
C PHE A 404 -6.19 -12.08 -8.74
N VAL A 405 -7.09 -12.99 -9.11
CA VAL A 405 -6.84 -14.01 -10.13
C VAL A 405 -7.29 -13.56 -11.53
N SER A 406 -8.32 -12.71 -11.61
CA SER A 406 -8.90 -12.28 -12.87
C SER A 406 -8.12 -11.10 -13.48
N PRO A 407 -7.63 -11.22 -14.74
CA PRO A 407 -6.80 -10.21 -15.37
C PRO A 407 -7.52 -8.89 -15.65
N TYR A 408 -8.85 -8.92 -15.77
CA TYR A 408 -9.66 -7.74 -16.09
C TYR A 408 -10.20 -7.00 -14.87
N VAL A 409 -10.18 -7.61 -13.68
CA VAL A 409 -10.69 -6.97 -12.46
C VAL A 409 -9.63 -6.01 -11.90
N LEU A 410 -8.38 -6.49 -11.79
CA LEU A 410 -7.23 -5.67 -11.39
C LEU A 410 -6.04 -6.00 -12.32
N PRO A 411 -5.69 -5.11 -13.27
CA PRO A 411 -4.67 -5.38 -14.28
C PRO A 411 -3.28 -4.89 -13.84
N HIS A 412 -2.84 -5.21 -12.61
CA HIS A 412 -1.51 -4.79 -12.13
C HIS A 412 -0.43 -5.86 -12.25
N PHE A 413 -0.78 -7.13 -12.35
CA PHE A 413 0.18 -8.16 -12.74
C PHE A 413 0.40 -8.12 -14.26
N SER A 414 1.64 -8.43 -14.69
CA SER A 414 1.88 -8.77 -16.09
C SER A 414 1.17 -10.08 -16.45
N ALA A 415 0.83 -10.27 -17.73
CA ALA A 415 0.17 -11.49 -18.19
C ALA A 415 0.95 -12.75 -17.77
N ALA A 416 2.28 -12.73 -17.91
CA ALA A 416 3.15 -13.82 -17.46
C ALA A 416 3.05 -14.06 -15.94
N ALA A 417 3.14 -13.00 -15.13
CA ALA A 417 3.06 -13.11 -13.68
C ALA A 417 1.68 -13.63 -13.21
N GLN A 418 0.61 -13.23 -13.90
CA GLN A 418 -0.75 -13.68 -13.64
C GLN A 418 -0.93 -15.16 -14.01
N THR A 419 -0.39 -15.59 -15.15
CA THR A 419 -0.38 -16.99 -15.58
C THR A 419 0.30 -17.88 -14.55
N THR A 420 1.52 -17.51 -14.11
CA THR A 420 2.25 -18.23 -13.06
C THR A 420 1.46 -18.29 -11.76
N LEU A 421 0.78 -17.20 -11.36
CA LEU A 421 -0.04 -17.20 -10.15
C LEU A 421 -1.18 -18.22 -10.23
N CYS A 422 -1.93 -18.19 -11.33
CA CYS A 422 -3.07 -19.07 -11.55
C CYS A 422 -2.62 -20.53 -11.63
N GLU A 423 -1.52 -20.81 -12.31
CA GLU A 423 -0.94 -22.15 -12.41
C GLU A 423 -0.56 -22.72 -11.04
N PHE A 424 0.18 -21.96 -10.21
CA PHE A 424 0.53 -22.39 -8.85
C PHE A 424 -0.71 -22.61 -7.97
N LEU A 425 -1.75 -21.78 -8.12
CA LEU A 425 -3.02 -21.95 -7.40
C LEU A 425 -3.69 -23.26 -7.80
N LEU A 426 -3.74 -23.58 -9.10
CA LEU A 426 -4.33 -24.81 -9.62
C LEU A 426 -3.57 -26.04 -9.16
N PHE A 427 -2.23 -26.06 -9.23
CA PHE A 427 -1.42 -27.17 -8.71
C PHE A 427 -1.68 -27.46 -7.23
N ARG A 428 -1.92 -26.42 -6.42
CA ARG A 428 -2.23 -26.60 -5.00
C ARG A 428 -3.66 -27.06 -4.75
N MET A 429 -4.58 -26.85 -5.69
CA MET A 429 -6.00 -27.09 -5.49
C MET A 429 -6.54 -28.33 -6.21
N ARG A 430 -5.94 -28.73 -7.34
CA ARG A 430 -6.39 -29.87 -8.16
C ARG A 430 -6.38 -31.19 -7.41
N GLU A 431 -7.17 -32.14 -7.88
CA GLU A 431 -7.21 -33.50 -7.33
C GLU A 431 -6.00 -34.36 -7.70
N ASN A 432 -5.71 -35.38 -6.89
CA ASN A 432 -4.56 -36.27 -7.08
C ASN A 432 -4.65 -37.17 -8.33
N ALA A 433 -5.82 -37.25 -8.96
CA ALA A 433 -6.00 -37.99 -10.21
C ALA A 433 -5.48 -37.22 -11.43
N ALA A 434 -5.22 -35.91 -11.29
CA ALA A 434 -4.66 -35.09 -12.34
C ALA A 434 -3.17 -35.44 -12.56
N PRO A 435 -2.72 -35.62 -13.82
CA PRO A 435 -1.33 -35.94 -14.11
C PRO A 435 -0.41 -34.77 -13.76
N ASP A 436 0.79 -35.08 -13.26
CA ASP A 436 1.91 -34.14 -13.20
C ASP A 436 2.54 -34.00 -14.59
N THR A 437 3.19 -32.87 -14.83
CA THR A 437 3.88 -32.55 -16.09
C THR A 437 5.23 -31.94 -15.78
N ASP A 438 6.22 -32.32 -16.58
CA ASP A 438 7.59 -31.81 -16.50
C ASP A 438 7.78 -30.51 -17.30
N GLU A 439 6.71 -30.02 -17.95
CA GLU A 439 6.79 -28.78 -18.72
C GLU A 439 6.92 -27.56 -17.81
N GLU A 440 7.94 -26.75 -18.06
CA GLU A 440 8.27 -25.55 -17.28
C GLU A 440 7.23 -24.44 -17.45
N TYR A 441 6.67 -24.27 -18.65
CA TYR A 441 5.72 -23.22 -18.99
C TYR A 441 4.33 -23.77 -19.27
N LEU A 442 3.30 -22.96 -19.01
CA LEU A 442 1.93 -23.29 -19.35
C LEU A 442 1.71 -23.26 -20.86
N ASN A 443 1.21 -24.37 -21.43
CA ASN A 443 0.76 -24.45 -22.81
C ASN A 443 -0.64 -25.09 -22.90
N GLN A 444 -1.19 -25.17 -24.11
CA GLN A 444 -2.52 -25.72 -24.34
C GLN A 444 -2.64 -27.20 -23.90
N ALA A 445 -1.66 -28.04 -24.23
CA ALA A 445 -1.68 -29.47 -23.90
C ALA A 445 -1.68 -29.68 -22.38
N LYS A 446 -0.81 -28.98 -21.66
CA LYS A 446 -0.78 -28.95 -20.19
C LYS A 446 -2.10 -28.48 -19.59
N LEU A 447 -2.78 -27.51 -20.20
CA LEU A 447 -4.08 -27.05 -19.74
C LEU A 447 -5.17 -28.13 -19.91
N GLU A 448 -5.20 -28.79 -21.06
CA GLU A 448 -6.14 -29.86 -21.42
C GLU A 448 -5.92 -31.15 -20.62
N GLU A 449 -4.66 -31.52 -20.36
CA GLU A 449 -4.32 -32.78 -19.69
C GLU A 449 -4.22 -32.66 -18.18
N CYS A 450 -3.74 -31.54 -17.64
CA CYS A 450 -3.39 -31.43 -16.22
C CYS A 450 -4.42 -30.67 -15.37
N PHE A 451 -5.31 -29.88 -15.97
CA PHE A 451 -6.16 -28.94 -15.22
C PHE A 451 -7.63 -28.92 -15.65
N LEU A 452 -7.94 -28.71 -16.93
CA LEU A 452 -9.31 -28.46 -17.40
C LEU A 452 -10.32 -29.56 -17.03
N PRO A 453 -10.03 -30.86 -17.25
CA PRO A 453 -10.98 -31.95 -16.99
C PRO A 453 -11.21 -32.24 -15.51
N TYR A 454 -10.37 -31.70 -14.62
CA TYR A 454 -10.30 -32.12 -13.23
C TYR A 454 -11.04 -31.18 -12.29
N ALA A 455 -11.45 -31.74 -11.15
CA ALA A 455 -12.07 -31.00 -10.06
C ALA A 455 -11.08 -30.67 -8.94
N ALA A 456 -11.51 -29.85 -7.99
CA ALA A 456 -10.70 -29.53 -6.83
C ALA A 456 -10.49 -30.79 -5.97
N SER A 457 -9.39 -30.86 -5.22
CA SER A 457 -9.08 -31.96 -4.30
C SER A 457 -10.15 -32.17 -3.22
N THR A 458 -10.83 -31.10 -2.83
CA THR A 458 -11.89 -31.12 -1.81
C THR A 458 -13.28 -31.13 -2.47
N PRO A 459 -14.31 -31.71 -1.81
CA PRO A 459 -15.69 -31.63 -2.27
C PRO A 459 -16.36 -30.27 -1.96
N SER A 460 -15.57 -29.22 -1.70
CA SER A 460 -16.05 -27.90 -1.32
C SER A 460 -16.53 -27.11 -2.54
N ILE A 461 -17.71 -26.48 -2.44
CA ILE A 461 -18.25 -25.58 -3.48
C ILE A 461 -17.24 -24.46 -3.77
N VAL A 462 -16.72 -23.83 -2.72
CA VAL A 462 -15.79 -22.71 -2.81
C VAL A 462 -14.51 -23.10 -3.54
N ASP A 463 -13.92 -24.26 -3.24
CA ASP A 463 -12.66 -24.66 -3.87
C ASP A 463 -12.87 -25.01 -5.35
N ASN A 464 -13.99 -25.65 -5.71
CA ASN A 464 -14.34 -25.91 -7.11
C ASN A 464 -14.68 -24.63 -7.89
N ALA A 465 -15.32 -23.65 -7.24
CA ALA A 465 -15.57 -22.33 -7.83
C ALA A 465 -14.25 -21.57 -8.07
N LYS A 466 -13.34 -21.56 -7.08
CA LYS A 466 -12.00 -20.96 -7.22
C LYS A 466 -11.20 -21.62 -8.35
N MET A 467 -11.28 -22.95 -8.47
CA MET A 467 -10.63 -23.67 -9.57
C MET A 467 -11.16 -23.22 -10.93
N SER A 468 -12.48 -23.12 -11.07
CA SER A 468 -13.12 -22.63 -12.30
C SER A 468 -12.71 -21.20 -12.63
N ILE A 469 -12.69 -20.29 -11.65
CA ILE A 469 -12.27 -18.89 -11.84
C ILE A 469 -10.80 -18.77 -12.27
N ALA A 470 -9.91 -19.60 -11.72
CA ALA A 470 -8.51 -19.62 -12.14
C ALA A 470 -8.35 -20.14 -13.57
N LEU A 471 -9.10 -21.18 -13.95
CA LEU A 471 -9.15 -21.69 -15.32
C LEU A 471 -9.71 -20.66 -16.32
N GLU A 472 -10.75 -19.91 -15.95
CA GLU A 472 -11.28 -18.80 -16.75
C GLU A 472 -10.18 -17.78 -17.05
N SER A 473 -9.44 -17.41 -16.01
CA SER A 473 -8.37 -16.42 -16.10
C SER A 473 -7.22 -16.90 -16.99
N LEU A 474 -6.84 -18.18 -16.90
CA LEU A 474 -5.82 -18.77 -17.77
C LEU A 474 -6.25 -18.86 -19.24
N LEU A 475 -7.49 -19.29 -19.51
CA LEU A 475 -8.01 -19.34 -20.87
C LEU A 475 -8.00 -17.95 -21.52
N VAL A 476 -8.43 -16.93 -20.77
CA VAL A 476 -8.37 -15.55 -21.20
C VAL A 476 -6.94 -15.11 -21.51
N LEU A 477 -5.99 -15.31 -20.59
CA LEU A 477 -4.61 -14.87 -20.73
C LEU A 477 -3.92 -15.53 -21.93
N LEU A 478 -4.07 -16.85 -22.08
CA LEU A 478 -3.48 -17.58 -23.20
C LEU A 478 -4.13 -17.22 -24.54
N ALA A 479 -5.40 -16.87 -24.54
CA ALA A 479 -6.10 -16.41 -25.74
C ALA A 479 -5.73 -14.98 -26.15
N ASP A 480 -5.37 -14.13 -25.20
CA ASP A 480 -4.87 -12.79 -25.48
C ASP A 480 -3.41 -12.82 -25.95
N SER A 481 -2.67 -13.90 -25.67
CA SER A 481 -1.31 -14.15 -26.17
C SER A 481 -1.23 -15.06 -27.40
N ASP A 482 -2.35 -15.33 -28.08
CA ASP A 482 -2.45 -16.22 -29.26
C ASP A 482 -1.86 -17.63 -29.05
N MET A 483 -1.92 -18.14 -27.81
CA MET A 483 -1.41 -19.46 -27.42
C MET A 483 -2.49 -20.54 -27.34
N LEU A 484 -3.74 -20.22 -27.71
CA LEU A 484 -4.85 -21.17 -27.72
C LEU A 484 -5.47 -21.30 -29.11
N THR A 485 -5.74 -22.54 -29.49
CA THR A 485 -6.55 -22.88 -30.65
C THR A 485 -7.76 -23.69 -30.19
N VAL A 486 -8.96 -23.33 -30.69
CA VAL A 486 -10.17 -24.06 -30.32
C VAL A 486 -10.18 -25.41 -31.03
N THR A 487 -9.84 -26.45 -30.28
CA THR A 487 -9.88 -27.85 -30.70
C THR A 487 -11.12 -28.55 -30.10
N PRO A 488 -11.63 -29.61 -30.73
CA PRO A 488 -12.70 -30.41 -30.11
C PRO A 488 -12.25 -31.02 -28.78
N GLU A 489 -10.96 -31.31 -28.62
CA GLU A 489 -10.34 -31.78 -27.37
C GLU A 489 -10.43 -30.72 -26.27
N LEU A 490 -10.10 -29.46 -26.57
CA LEU A 490 -10.24 -28.34 -25.62
C LEU A 490 -11.68 -28.20 -25.15
N LYS A 491 -12.64 -28.25 -26.08
CA LYS A 491 -14.07 -28.13 -25.76
C LYS A 491 -14.55 -29.27 -24.88
N ALA A 492 -14.14 -30.50 -25.19
CA ALA A 492 -14.46 -31.67 -24.37
C ALA A 492 -13.86 -31.56 -22.96
N ALA A 493 -12.57 -31.20 -22.85
CA ALA A 493 -11.89 -31.02 -21.56
C ALA A 493 -12.57 -29.97 -20.67
N VAL A 494 -13.03 -28.86 -21.25
CA VAL A 494 -13.76 -27.82 -20.53
C VAL A 494 -15.13 -28.34 -20.05
N GLN A 495 -15.88 -29.00 -20.93
CA GLN A 495 -17.20 -29.54 -20.60
C GLN A 495 -17.12 -30.62 -19.51
N ASP A 496 -16.21 -31.58 -19.67
CA ASP A 496 -15.96 -32.65 -18.71
C ASP A 496 -15.57 -32.08 -17.35
N GLY A 497 -14.69 -31.06 -17.35
CA GLY A 497 -14.29 -30.36 -16.14
C GLY A 497 -15.42 -29.65 -15.41
N ILE A 498 -16.32 -28.98 -16.13
CA ILE A 498 -17.48 -28.30 -15.54
C ILE A 498 -18.39 -29.32 -14.87
N MET A 499 -18.65 -30.44 -15.54
CA MET A 499 -19.45 -31.54 -14.98
C MET A 499 -18.76 -32.15 -13.76
N ALA A 500 -17.48 -32.48 -13.85
CA ALA A 500 -16.70 -33.05 -12.74
C ALA A 500 -16.71 -32.15 -11.49
N ARG A 501 -16.53 -30.83 -11.68
CA ARG A 501 -16.57 -29.86 -10.57
C ARG A 501 -17.95 -29.73 -9.94
N ALA A 502 -19.02 -29.78 -10.72
CA ALA A 502 -20.39 -29.74 -10.21
C ALA A 502 -20.78 -31.04 -9.49
N GLU A 503 -20.39 -32.20 -10.02
CA GLU A 503 -20.70 -33.52 -9.45
C GLU A 503 -19.93 -33.82 -8.16
N LYS A 504 -18.70 -33.31 -8.04
CA LYS A 504 -17.84 -33.56 -6.86
C LYS A 504 -18.32 -32.84 -5.60
N VAL A 505 -19.13 -31.80 -5.75
CA VAL A 505 -19.64 -31.03 -4.61
C VAL A 505 -20.56 -31.88 -3.74
N GLN A 506 -20.28 -31.88 -2.43
CA GLN A 506 -21.15 -32.50 -1.44
C GLN A 506 -21.92 -31.43 -0.67
N VAL A 507 -23.25 -31.45 -0.77
CA VAL A 507 -24.13 -30.51 -0.03
C VAL A 507 -24.41 -31.08 1.37
N GLU A 508 -23.99 -30.35 2.40
CA GLU A 508 -24.23 -30.75 3.80
C GLU A 508 -25.69 -30.47 4.21
N THR A 509 -26.46 -31.53 4.48
CA THR A 509 -27.91 -31.44 4.72
C THR A 509 -28.30 -30.80 6.07
N ARG A 510 -27.36 -30.60 7.00
CA ARG A 510 -27.61 -30.13 8.38
C ARG A 510 -27.00 -28.74 8.67
N LYS A 511 -27.33 -27.75 7.85
CA LYS A 511 -26.88 -26.36 8.00
C LYS A 511 -27.99 -25.40 8.42
N ASN A 512 -27.61 -24.36 9.16
CA ASN A 512 -28.47 -23.24 9.54
C ASN A 512 -28.92 -22.45 8.30
N GLN A 513 -30.00 -21.66 8.43
CA GLN A 513 -30.55 -20.90 7.30
C GLN A 513 -29.56 -19.90 6.70
N SER A 514 -28.70 -19.28 7.51
CA SER A 514 -27.66 -18.36 7.02
C SER A 514 -26.59 -19.08 6.21
N SER A 515 -26.09 -20.22 6.68
CA SER A 515 -25.10 -21.02 5.96
C SER A 515 -25.64 -21.58 4.65
N ARG A 516 -26.93 -21.93 4.59
CA ARG A 516 -27.57 -22.35 3.32
C ARG A 516 -27.59 -21.21 2.30
N LYS A 517 -27.93 -19.98 2.71
CA LYS A 517 -27.86 -18.83 1.81
C LYS A 517 -26.45 -18.56 1.30
N THR A 518 -25.43 -18.76 2.13
CA THR A 518 -24.03 -18.64 1.70
C THR A 518 -23.67 -19.71 0.68
N GLU A 519 -24.05 -20.97 0.93
CA GLU A 519 -23.85 -22.07 -0.02
C GLU A 519 -24.58 -21.83 -1.34
N ASP A 520 -25.82 -21.32 -1.29
CA ASP A 520 -26.60 -20.99 -2.50
C ASP A 520 -25.87 -19.93 -3.34
N ILE A 521 -25.29 -18.90 -2.70
CA ILE A 521 -24.47 -17.90 -3.38
C ILE A 521 -23.23 -18.56 -3.98
N GLU A 522 -22.45 -19.30 -3.19
CA GLU A 522 -21.24 -19.99 -3.64
C GLU A 522 -21.52 -20.96 -4.79
N TRP A 523 -22.68 -21.61 -4.78
CA TRP A 523 -23.15 -22.49 -5.85
C TRP A 523 -23.47 -21.71 -7.12
N CYS A 524 -24.11 -20.54 -7.02
CA CYS A 524 -24.31 -19.65 -8.16
C CYS A 524 -22.96 -19.25 -8.78
N TRP A 525 -21.96 -18.90 -7.95
CA TRP A 525 -20.61 -18.59 -8.43
C TRP A 525 -19.99 -19.75 -9.24
N LEU A 526 -20.15 -20.99 -8.78
CA LEU A 526 -19.68 -22.17 -9.48
C LEU A 526 -20.40 -22.36 -10.82
N LEU A 527 -21.72 -22.27 -10.86
CA LEU A 527 -22.50 -22.43 -12.09
C LEU A 527 -22.18 -21.33 -13.11
N GLU A 528 -22.20 -20.07 -12.68
CA GLU A 528 -21.86 -18.93 -13.54
C GLU A 528 -20.42 -19.03 -14.06
N SER A 529 -19.49 -19.55 -13.26
CA SER A 529 -18.11 -19.80 -13.72
C SER A 529 -18.03 -20.84 -14.83
N GLY A 530 -18.82 -21.93 -14.73
CA GLY A 530 -18.93 -22.92 -15.78
C GLY A 530 -19.54 -22.35 -17.06
N GLU A 531 -20.59 -21.54 -16.95
CA GLU A 531 -21.21 -20.88 -18.10
C GLU A 531 -20.24 -19.92 -18.79
N ARG A 532 -19.46 -19.13 -18.02
CA ARG A 532 -18.43 -18.25 -18.59
C ARG A 532 -17.32 -19.03 -19.28
N LEU A 533 -16.85 -20.14 -18.71
CA LEU A 533 -15.86 -21.02 -19.35
C LEU A 533 -16.35 -21.52 -20.72
N MET A 534 -17.58 -22.03 -20.79
CA MET A 534 -18.16 -22.48 -22.06
C MET A 534 -18.32 -21.33 -23.05
N PHE A 535 -18.81 -20.18 -22.58
CA PHE A 535 -18.96 -18.99 -23.42
C PHE A 535 -17.62 -18.52 -24.00
N LEU A 536 -16.53 -18.54 -23.21
CA LEU A 536 -15.20 -18.19 -23.69
C LEU A 536 -14.80 -19.08 -24.86
N VAL A 537 -14.93 -20.41 -24.73
CA VAL A 537 -14.54 -21.37 -25.78
C VAL A 537 -15.43 -21.25 -27.02
N ASP A 538 -16.75 -21.23 -26.83
CA ASP A 538 -17.72 -21.31 -27.92
C ASP A 538 -17.85 -20.00 -28.70
N GLU A 539 -17.82 -18.85 -28.03
CA GLU A 539 -18.11 -17.56 -28.65
C GLU A 539 -16.88 -16.67 -28.79
N VAL A 540 -16.02 -16.60 -27.78
CA VAL A 540 -14.89 -15.65 -27.78
C VAL A 540 -13.71 -16.19 -28.57
N LEU A 541 -13.26 -17.40 -28.24
CA LEU A 541 -12.09 -18.04 -28.86
C LEU A 541 -12.37 -18.49 -30.29
N SER A 542 -13.57 -19.00 -30.54
CA SER A 542 -13.99 -19.44 -31.89
C SER A 542 -14.05 -18.29 -32.89
N ARG A 543 -14.42 -17.07 -32.45
CA ARG A 543 -14.43 -15.87 -33.31
C ARG A 543 -13.03 -15.32 -33.59
N LYS A 544 -12.12 -15.33 -32.61
CA LYS A 544 -10.71 -14.95 -32.83
C LYS A 544 -10.03 -15.87 -33.85
N GLY A 545 -10.26 -17.18 -33.76
CA GLY A 545 -9.74 -18.15 -34.74
C GLY A 545 -10.29 -18.01 -36.15
N ALA A 546 -11.49 -17.45 -36.32
CA ALA A 546 -12.08 -17.16 -37.63
C ALA A 546 -11.62 -15.83 -38.23
N SER A 547 -11.19 -14.86 -37.40
CA SER A 547 -10.67 -13.55 -37.86
C SER A 547 -9.16 -13.58 -38.19
N ALA A 548 -8.44 -14.62 -37.77
CA ALA A 548 -7.01 -14.82 -38.04
C ALA A 548 -6.73 -15.72 -39.27
N LYS A 549 -7.78 -16.25 -39.90
CA LYS A 549 -7.73 -16.92 -41.22
C LYS A 549 -8.19 -15.95 -42.30
#